data_AF-A0A521G2Y3-F1
#
_entry.id   AF-A0A521G2Y3-F1
#
_cell.length_a   1.000
_cell.length_b   1.000
_cell.length_c   1.000
_cell.angle_alpha   90.00
_cell.angle_beta   90.00
_cell.angle_gamma   90.00
#
_symmetry.space_group_name_H-M   'P 1'
#
loop_
_entity.id
_entity.type
_entity.pdbx_description
1 polymer ?
#
loop_
_entity_poly.entity_id
_entity_poly.type
_entity_poly.pdbx_seq_one_letter_code
_entity_poly.pdbx_strand_id
1 'polypeptide(L)'
;MSKEEALRRIKEAAETGATELNLDFQKLTELPLELFQLTNLTCLALVHNHLTSLPPEIVQLTNLRELWLYGNPLTSPPIEIAYKGIKAIREYFAAAKEGTKE
;
A
#
# COMPACT_ATOMS: atom_id res chain seq x y z
N MET A 1 -19.12 -4.79 3.00
CA MET A 1 -19.16 -3.31 3.06
C MET A 1 -17.78 -2.69 2.90
N SER A 2 -16.86 -2.75 3.89
CA SER A 2 -15.63 -1.91 3.80
C SER A 2 -14.57 -2.37 2.76
N LYS A 3 -14.43 -3.67 2.48
CA LYS A 3 -13.54 -4.18 1.41
C LYS A 3 -14.06 -3.83 0.00
N GLU A 4 -15.37 -3.91 -0.21
CA GLU A 4 -16.02 -3.63 -1.50
C GLU A 4 -15.92 -2.15 -1.87
N GLU A 5 -16.10 -1.25 -0.89
CA GLU A 5 -15.97 0.19 -1.12
C GLU A 5 -14.54 0.58 -1.50
N ALA A 6 -13.54 0.02 -0.82
CA ALA A 6 -12.15 0.25 -1.19
C ALA A 6 -11.86 -0.20 -2.63
N LEU A 7 -12.36 -1.38 -3.02
CA LEU A 7 -12.18 -1.91 -4.37
C LEU A 7 -12.86 -1.04 -5.43
N ARG A 8 -14.04 -0.50 -5.11
CA ARG A 8 -14.75 0.46 -5.97
C ARG A 8 -13.97 1.75 -6.16
N ARG A 9 -13.41 2.32 -5.09
CA ARG A 9 -12.57 3.54 -5.16
C ARG A 9 -11.28 3.30 -5.94
N ILE A 10 -10.68 2.12 -5.82
CA ILE A 10 -9.50 1.72 -6.61
C ILE A 10 -9.84 1.68 -8.10
N LYS A 11 -10.98 1.08 -8.47
CA LYS A 11 -11.43 1.04 -9.87
C LYS A 11 -11.71 2.44 -10.42
N GLU A 12 -12.42 3.27 -9.65
CA GLU A 12 -12.69 4.64 -10.04
C GLU A 12 -11.39 5.46 -10.23
N ALA A 13 -10.41 5.30 -9.33
CA ALA A 13 -9.08 5.89 -9.49
C ALA A 13 -8.35 5.38 -10.74
N ALA A 14 -8.49 4.10 -11.09
CA ALA A 14 -7.93 3.54 -12.31
C ALA A 14 -8.54 4.18 -13.56
N GLU A 15 -9.86 4.33 -13.59
CA GLU A 15 -10.60 4.90 -14.71
C GLU A 15 -10.36 6.40 -14.88
N THR A 16 -10.27 7.13 -13.78
CA THR A 16 -10.03 8.58 -13.77
C THR A 16 -8.54 8.94 -13.89
N GLY A 17 -7.64 7.96 -13.74
CA GLY A 17 -6.19 8.20 -13.71
C GLY A 17 -5.75 8.99 -12.47
N ALA A 18 -6.44 8.81 -11.35
CA ALA A 18 -6.15 9.56 -10.12
C ALA A 18 -4.72 9.28 -9.64
N THR A 19 -4.03 10.36 -9.24
CA THR A 19 -2.70 10.28 -8.64
C THR A 19 -2.76 10.09 -7.13
N GLU A 20 -3.91 10.36 -6.52
CA GLU A 20 -4.09 10.33 -5.07
C GLU A 20 -5.27 9.42 -4.73
N LEU A 21 -5.05 8.49 -3.79
CA LEU A 21 -6.08 7.57 -3.35
C LEU A 21 -6.12 7.52 -1.83
N ASN A 22 -7.29 7.86 -1.30
CA ASN A 22 -7.57 7.76 0.13
C ASN A 22 -8.43 6.52 0.40
N LEU A 23 -7.92 5.62 1.22
CA LEU A 23 -8.58 4.42 1.72
C LEU A 23 -8.54 4.37 3.26
N ASP A 24 -8.56 5.54 3.90
CA ASP A 24 -8.56 5.64 5.35
C ASP A 24 -9.86 5.08 5.94
N PHE A 25 -9.76 4.49 7.13
CA PHE A 25 -10.90 3.95 7.90
C PHE A 25 -11.75 2.91 7.14
N GLN A 26 -11.17 2.22 6.17
CA GLN A 26 -11.84 1.17 5.38
C GLN A 26 -11.78 -0.22 6.04
N LYS A 27 -11.30 -0.32 7.29
CA LYS A 27 -11.14 -1.58 8.03
C LYS A 27 -10.47 -2.68 7.20
N LEU A 28 -9.59 -2.31 6.26
CA LEU A 28 -8.95 -3.23 5.34
C LEU A 28 -8.00 -4.15 6.09
N THR A 29 -8.12 -5.45 5.86
CA THR A 29 -7.18 -6.46 6.38
C THR A 29 -6.07 -6.78 5.39
N GLU A 30 -6.32 -6.56 4.10
CA GLU A 30 -5.41 -6.80 2.99
C GLU A 30 -5.65 -5.75 1.88
N LEU A 31 -4.66 -5.56 1.01
CA LEU A 31 -4.76 -4.70 -0.16
C LEU A 31 -4.99 -5.55 -1.42
N PRO A 32 -5.99 -5.23 -2.26
CA PRO A 32 -6.25 -5.98 -3.48
C PRO A 32 -5.19 -5.70 -4.54
N LEU A 33 -4.97 -6.67 -5.44
CA LEU A 33 -3.95 -6.58 -6.49
C LEU A 33 -4.21 -5.43 -7.48
N GLU A 34 -5.49 -5.09 -7.70
CA GLU A 34 -5.92 -3.98 -8.54
C GLU A 34 -5.34 -2.64 -8.11
N LEU A 35 -5.06 -2.46 -6.81
CA LEU A 35 -4.40 -1.25 -6.29
C LEU A 35 -3.02 -1.07 -6.93
N PHE A 36 -2.26 -2.15 -7.10
CA PHE A 36 -0.88 -2.11 -7.60
C PHE A 36 -0.80 -1.87 -9.11
N GLN A 37 -1.92 -1.96 -9.82
CA GLN A 37 -2.00 -1.57 -11.23
C GLN A 37 -2.09 -0.05 -11.43
N LEU A 38 -2.34 0.71 -10.36
CA LEU A 38 -2.42 2.17 -10.41
C LEU A 38 -1.01 2.80 -10.49
N THR A 39 -0.33 2.63 -11.62
CA THR A 39 1.05 3.11 -11.79
C THR A 39 1.19 4.63 -11.72
N ASN A 40 0.11 5.39 -11.91
CA ASN A 40 0.09 6.85 -11.82
C ASN A 40 -0.01 7.39 -10.39
N LEU A 41 -0.24 6.50 -9.42
CA LEU A 41 -0.53 6.88 -8.05
C LEU A 41 0.74 7.38 -7.35
N THR A 42 0.69 8.62 -6.87
CA THR A 42 1.75 9.32 -6.15
C THR A 42 1.51 9.38 -4.66
N CYS A 43 0.25 9.37 -4.21
CA CYS A 43 -0.13 9.45 -2.80
C CYS A 43 -1.16 8.38 -2.44
N LEU A 44 -0.84 7.53 -1.45
CA LEU A 44 -1.74 6.49 -0.95
C LEU A 44 -1.93 6.62 0.56
N ALA A 45 -3.16 6.89 0.99
CA ALA A 45 -3.53 6.95 2.39
C ALA A 45 -4.31 5.69 2.80
N LEU A 46 -3.81 4.99 3.81
CA LEU A 46 -4.35 3.74 4.36
C LEU A 46 -4.47 3.81 5.88
N VAL A 47 -4.60 5.00 6.44
CA VAL A 47 -4.60 5.28 7.87
C VAL A 47 -5.81 4.62 8.54
N HIS A 48 -5.62 4.11 9.77
CA HIS A 48 -6.68 3.48 10.57
C HIS A 48 -7.40 2.31 9.86
N ASN A 49 -6.62 1.42 9.25
CA ASN A 49 -7.09 0.12 8.76
C ASN A 49 -6.61 -1.01 9.68
N HIS A 50 -6.91 -2.27 9.31
CA HIS A 50 -6.48 -3.46 10.04
C HIS A 50 -5.41 -4.24 9.27
N LEU A 51 -4.56 -3.53 8.51
CA LEU A 51 -3.51 -4.16 7.72
C LEU A 51 -2.45 -4.73 8.68
N THR A 52 -2.29 -6.04 8.63
CA THR A 52 -1.28 -6.76 9.42
C THR A 52 0.05 -6.87 8.69
N SER A 53 0.01 -6.82 7.36
CA SER A 53 1.21 -6.78 6.53
C SER A 53 0.96 -5.99 5.24
N LEU A 54 2.06 -5.53 4.62
CA LEU A 54 2.03 -5.03 3.25
C LEU A 54 2.52 -6.11 2.30
N PRO A 55 1.88 -6.26 1.14
CA PRO A 55 2.37 -7.16 0.10
C PRO A 55 3.57 -6.54 -0.63
N PRO A 56 4.53 -7.36 -1.10
CA PRO A 56 5.70 -6.87 -1.87
C PRO A 56 5.29 -6.18 -3.18
N GLU A 57 4.08 -6.42 -3.69
CA GLU A 57 3.51 -5.76 -4.86
C GLU A 57 3.40 -4.23 -4.70
N ILE A 58 3.48 -3.70 -3.47
CA ILE A 58 3.55 -2.25 -3.23
C ILE A 58 4.71 -1.58 -3.99
N VAL A 59 5.78 -2.32 -4.30
CA VAL A 59 6.92 -1.81 -5.09
C VAL A 59 6.59 -1.59 -6.57
N GLN A 60 5.48 -2.14 -7.06
CA GLN A 60 4.99 -1.91 -8.44
C GLN A 60 4.44 -0.50 -8.62
N LEU A 61 4.05 0.18 -7.53
CA LEU A 61 3.65 1.58 -7.55
C LEU A 61 4.89 2.47 -7.69
N THR A 62 5.50 2.45 -8.86
CA THR A 62 6.80 3.08 -9.13
C THR A 62 6.79 4.59 -8.94
N ASN A 63 5.63 5.23 -9.15
CA ASN A 63 5.45 6.67 -8.97
C ASN A 63 5.01 7.07 -7.56
N LEU A 64 4.78 6.10 -6.66
CA LEU A 64 4.35 6.39 -5.30
C LEU A 64 5.45 7.13 -4.54
N ARG A 65 5.09 8.30 -4.03
CA ARG A 65 5.96 9.20 -3.26
C ARG A 65 5.57 9.22 -1.80
N GLU A 66 4.27 9.20 -1.54
CA GLU A 66 3.71 9.29 -0.19
C GLU A 66 2.84 8.07 0.11
N LEU A 67 3.09 7.44 1.25
CA LEU A 67 2.34 6.29 1.74
C LEU A 67 2.09 6.47 3.24
N TRP A 68 0.83 6.55 3.63
CA TRP A 68 0.43 6.70 5.03
C TRP A 68 -0.23 5.43 5.55
N LEU A 69 0.36 4.85 6.59
CA LEU A 69 -0.06 3.56 7.15
C LEU A 69 -0.32 3.64 8.66
N TYR A 70 -0.31 4.83 9.22
CA TYR A 70 -0.50 5.03 10.66
C TYR A 70 -1.81 4.40 11.15
N GLY A 71 -1.81 3.89 12.38
CA GLY A 71 -3.01 3.26 12.95
C GLY A 71 -3.35 1.89 12.35
N ASN A 72 -2.43 1.23 11.66
CA ASN A 72 -2.52 -0.18 11.29
C ASN A 72 -1.67 -1.06 12.22
N PRO A 73 -2.11 -2.27 12.57
CA PRO A 73 -1.31 -3.23 13.33
C PRO A 73 -0.27 -3.94 12.44
N LEU A 74 0.52 -3.17 11.68
CA LEU A 74 1.52 -3.71 10.76
C LEU A 74 2.63 -4.42 11.52
N THR A 75 2.83 -5.68 11.16
CA THR A 75 3.92 -6.54 11.65
C THR A 75 5.05 -6.67 10.62
N SER A 76 4.72 -6.59 9.33
CA SER A 76 5.71 -6.63 8.24
C SER A 76 5.25 -5.73 7.08
N PRO A 77 6.02 -4.71 6.66
CA PRO A 77 7.34 -4.33 7.17
C PRO A 77 7.27 -3.81 8.62
N PRO A 78 8.40 -3.80 9.35
CA PRO A 78 8.47 -3.22 10.68
C PRO A 78 7.98 -1.77 10.67
N ILE A 79 7.33 -1.35 11.76
CA ILE A 79 6.73 -0.02 11.83
C ILE A 79 7.76 1.10 11.62
N GLU A 80 9.00 0.89 12.07
CA GLU A 80 10.13 1.80 11.85
C GLU A 80 10.45 2.01 10.37
N ILE A 81 10.34 0.96 9.55
CA ILE A 81 10.52 1.04 8.10
C ILE A 81 9.31 1.72 7.46
N ALA A 82 8.11 1.38 7.90
CA ALA A 82 6.89 2.00 7.40
C ALA A 82 6.87 3.52 7.62
N TYR A 83 7.34 4.00 8.77
CA TYR A 83 7.43 5.44 9.08
C TYR A 83 8.52 6.19 8.31
N LYS A 84 9.54 5.50 7.80
CA LYS A 84 10.55 6.12 6.92
C LYS A 84 10.02 6.42 5.52
N GLY A 85 8.83 5.92 5.19
CA GLY A 85 8.13 6.17 3.93
C GLY A 85 8.37 5.10 2.88
N ILE A 86 7.77 5.31 1.69
CA ILE A 86 7.71 4.31 0.62
C ILE A 86 9.09 3.86 0.12
N LYS A 87 10.10 4.75 0.14
CA LYS A 87 11.47 4.40 -0.28
C LYS A 87 12.05 3.27 0.57
N ALA A 88 11.95 3.41 1.90
CA ALA A 88 12.45 2.40 2.84
C ALA A 88 11.66 1.09 2.73
N ILE A 89 10.35 1.17 2.53
CA ILE A 89 9.50 0.00 2.29
C ILE A 89 9.94 -0.74 1.02
N ARG A 90 10.22 -0.01 -0.07
CA ARG A 90 10.72 -0.59 -1.33
C ARG A 90 12.06 -1.28 -1.13
N GLU A 91 12.99 -0.66 -0.41
CA GLU A 91 14.28 -1.26 -0.08
C GLU A 91 14.13 -2.52 0.77
N TYR A 92 13.23 -2.51 1.76
CA TYR A 92 12.92 -3.68 2.60
C TYR A 92 12.38 -4.86 1.77
N PHE A 93 11.40 -4.62 0.90
CA PHE A 93 10.85 -5.67 0.05
C PHE A 93 11.81 -6.12 -1.07
N ALA A 94 12.65 -5.21 -1.58
CA ALA A 94 13.71 -5.56 -2.52
C ALA A 94 14.75 -6.49 -1.86
N ALA A 95 15.24 -6.12 -0.67
CA ALA A 95 16.16 -6.95 0.11
C ALA A 95 15.54 -8.30 0.52
N ALA A 96 14.24 -8.32 0.86
CA ALA A 96 13.52 -9.55 1.19
C ALA A 96 13.38 -10.51 -0.01
N LYS A 97 13.27 -10.00 -1.24
CA LYS A 97 13.28 -10.84 -2.46
C LYS A 97 14.65 -11.41 -2.79
N GLU A 98 15.73 -10.73 -2.40
CA GLU A 98 17.10 -11.20 -2.63
C GLU A 98 17.58 -12.19 -1.54
N GLY A 99 16.93 -12.18 -0.37
CA GLY A 99 17.23 -13.07 0.76
C GLY A 99 16.68 -14.50 0.66
N THR A 100 15.82 -14.83 -0.30
CA THR A 100 15.32 -16.20 -0.55
C THR A 100 16.08 -16.89 -1.69
N LYS A 101 17.40 -16.84 -1.63
CA LYS A 101 18.30 -17.82 -2.26
C LYS A 101 18.95 -18.64 -1.15
N GLU A 102 18.21 -19.60 -0.62
CA GLU A 102 18.77 -20.79 0.04
C GLU A 102 18.22 -22.02 -0.68
#